data_AF-A0A821N9B1-F1
#
_entry.id   AF-A0A821N9B1-F1
#
_cell.length_a   1.000
_cell.length_b   1.000
_cell.length_c   1.000
_cell.angle_alpha   90.00
_cell.angle_beta   90.00
_cell.angle_gamma   90.00
#
_symmetry.space_group_name_H-M   'P 1'
#
loop_
_entity.id
_entity.type
_entity.pdbx_description
1 polymer ?
#
loop_
_entity_poly.entity_id
_entity_poly.type
_entity_poly.pdbx_seq_one_letter_code
_entity_poly.pdbx_strand_id
1 'polypeptide(L)'
;MTQPVTIGDIVENWTPRPHPLSNPQHHILLGKYCRLEVFTSRNHIVIQQLYHTFRPTEETHFKYLGYGPFKTVDEFKQFIYMEEQS
;
A
#
# COMPACT_ATOMS: atom_id res chain seq x y z
N MET A 1 19.86 -5.47 -35.16
CA MET A 1 19.10 -4.78 -34.09
C MET A 1 17.63 -4.93 -34.44
N THR A 2 16.88 -5.75 -33.70
CA THR A 2 15.45 -5.99 -33.92
C THR A 2 14.64 -4.87 -33.27
N GLN A 3 13.75 -4.24 -34.04
CA GLN A 3 12.84 -3.24 -33.51
C GLN A 3 11.89 -3.86 -32.48
N PRO A 4 11.53 -3.14 -31.39
CA PRO A 4 10.57 -3.63 -30.42
C PRO A 4 9.21 -3.81 -31.09
N VAL A 5 8.62 -5.00 -30.96
CA VAL A 5 7.26 -5.28 -31.41
C VAL A 5 6.31 -4.51 -30.50
N THR A 6 5.52 -3.61 -31.07
CA THR A 6 4.44 -2.91 -30.35
C THR A 6 3.32 -3.91 -30.03
N ILE A 7 2.88 -3.97 -28.77
CA ILE A 7 1.77 -4.81 -28.34
C ILE A 7 0.49 -3.96 -28.38
N GLY A 8 -0.48 -4.36 -29.21
CA GLY A 8 -1.80 -3.72 -29.29
C GLY A 8 -1.86 -2.46 -30.15
N ASP A 9 -3.04 -1.86 -30.22
CA ASP A 9 -3.31 -0.66 -31.01
C ASP A 9 -2.80 0.62 -30.31
N ILE A 10 -2.45 1.62 -31.12
CA ILE A 10 -2.03 2.93 -30.62
C ILE A 10 -3.27 3.68 -30.09
N VAL A 11 -3.18 4.19 -28.86
CA VAL A 11 -4.17 5.10 -28.29
C VAL A 11 -3.72 6.55 -28.53
N GLU A 12 -4.37 7.23 -29.47
CA GLU A 12 -4.07 8.63 -29.76
C GLU A 12 -4.30 9.52 -28.53
N ASN A 13 -3.38 10.48 -28.31
CA ASN A 13 -3.44 11.44 -27.19
C ASN A 13 -3.38 10.82 -25.78
N TRP A 14 -2.85 9.60 -25.65
CA TRP A 14 -2.58 9.01 -24.34
C TRP A 14 -1.62 9.88 -23.52
N THR A 15 -1.99 10.15 -22.26
CA THR A 15 -1.13 10.85 -21.30
C THR A 15 -1.02 10.06 -20.00
N PRO A 16 0.12 10.13 -19.29
CA PRO A 16 0.26 9.52 -17.96
C PRO A 16 -0.77 10.05 -16.98
N ARG A 17 -1.30 9.17 -16.13
CA ARG A 17 -2.19 9.58 -15.04
C ARG A 17 -1.38 10.27 -13.93
N PRO A 18 -1.92 11.30 -13.27
CA PRO A 18 -1.27 11.91 -12.12
C PRO A 18 -1.14 10.89 -10.98
N HIS A 19 -0.06 11.00 -10.20
CA HIS A 19 0.11 10.17 -9.02
C HIS A 19 -1.00 10.48 -7.99
N PRO A 20 -1.62 9.48 -7.35
CA PRO A 20 -2.76 9.69 -6.44
C PRO A 20 -2.47 10.69 -5.32
N LEU A 21 -1.26 10.66 -4.76
CA LEU A 21 -0.82 11.54 -3.67
C LEU A 21 -0.30 12.91 -4.13
N SER A 22 -0.34 13.24 -5.44
CA SER A 22 -0.02 14.60 -5.89
C SER A 22 -1.12 15.61 -5.53
N ASN A 23 -2.33 15.14 -5.20
CA ASN A 23 -3.41 15.98 -4.69
C ASN A 23 -3.57 15.76 -3.17
N PRO A 24 -3.31 16.78 -2.32
CA PRO A 24 -3.47 16.69 -0.87
C PRO A 24 -4.88 16.29 -0.41
N GLN A 25 -5.91 16.54 -1.22
CA GLN A 25 -7.28 16.12 -0.92
C GLN A 25 -7.42 14.60 -0.87
N HIS A 26 -6.53 13.85 -1.51
CA HIS A 26 -6.53 12.38 -1.46
C HIS A 26 -5.77 11.81 -0.25
N HIS A 27 -5.19 12.66 0.60
CA HIS A 27 -4.50 12.18 1.80
C HIS A 27 -5.46 11.62 2.84
N ILE A 28 -6.72 12.08 2.80
CA ILE A 28 -7.81 11.59 3.62
C ILE A 28 -9.03 11.39 2.72
N LEU A 29 -9.53 10.16 2.65
CA LEU A 29 -10.77 9.85 1.94
C LEU A 29 -11.88 9.56 2.96
N LEU A 30 -12.95 10.34 2.90
CA LEU A 30 -14.11 10.19 3.78
C LEU A 30 -15.21 9.44 3.05
N GLY A 31 -15.53 8.24 3.53
CA GLY A 31 -16.66 7.44 3.06
C GLY A 31 -17.80 7.43 4.06
N LYS A 32 -18.90 6.78 3.69
CA LYS A 32 -20.07 6.59 4.56
C LYS A 32 -19.77 5.71 5.79
N TYR A 33 -18.86 4.75 5.66
CA TYR A 33 -18.60 3.71 6.66
C TYR A 33 -17.17 3.72 7.20
N CYS A 34 -16.24 4.39 6.53
CA CYS A 34 -14.85 4.42 6.92
C CYS A 34 -14.18 5.72 6.48
N ARG A 35 -13.05 6.00 7.13
CA ARG A 35 -12.10 7.04 6.79
C ARG A 35 -10.79 6.34 6.43
N LEU A 36 -10.25 6.66 5.26
CA LEU A 36 -8.94 6.20 4.83
C LEU A 36 -7.95 7.35 4.98
N GLU A 37 -6.76 7.04 5.48
CA GLU A 37 -5.68 8.00 5.68
C GLU A 37 -4.41 7.47 5.06
N VAL A 38 -3.54 8.36 4.59
CA VAL A 38 -2.18 7.99 4.19
C VAL A 38 -1.50 7.31 5.37
N PHE A 39 -1.07 6.08 5.15
CA PHE A 39 -0.42 5.29 6.16
C PHE A 39 1.06 5.67 6.26
N THR A 40 1.57 5.81 7.49
CA THR A 40 2.96 6.20 7.74
C THR A 40 3.57 5.37 8.86
N SER A 41 4.83 4.95 8.68
CA SER A 41 5.61 4.22 9.68
C SER A 41 5.89 5.02 10.96
N ARG A 42 5.69 6.35 10.90
CA ARG A 42 5.93 7.29 12.00
C ARG A 42 4.85 7.20 13.10
N ASN A 43 3.68 6.65 12.81
CA ASN A 43 2.60 6.56 13.79
C ASN A 43 2.66 5.22 14.57
N HIS A 44 3.50 5.18 15.61
CA HIS A 44 3.73 3.96 16.40
C HIS A 44 2.48 3.38 17.05
N ILE A 45 1.52 4.22 17.45
CA ILE A 45 0.27 3.76 18.06
C ILE A 45 -0.57 2.99 17.04
N VAL A 46 -0.73 3.53 15.84
CA VAL A 46 -1.48 2.87 14.76
C VAL A 46 -0.80 1.59 14.31
N ILE A 47 0.53 1.58 14.19
CA ILE A 47 1.31 0.37 13.88
C ILE A 47 1.03 -0.74 14.90
N GLN A 48 1.09 -0.42 16.19
CA GLN A 48 0.78 -1.37 17.25
C GLN A 48 -0.67 -1.87 17.14
N GLN A 49 -1.64 -0.97 16.96
CA GLN A 49 -3.05 -1.36 16.85
C GLN A 49 -3.32 -2.29 15.67
N LEU A 50 -2.76 -1.97 14.49
CA LEU A 50 -2.90 -2.81 13.30
C LEU A 50 -2.24 -4.18 13.51
N TYR A 51 -1.02 -4.22 14.03
CA TYR A 51 -0.33 -5.47 14.36
C TYR A 51 -1.22 -6.37 15.23
N HIS A 52 -1.68 -5.86 16.37
CA HIS A 52 -2.50 -6.62 17.32
C HIS A 52 -3.86 -7.04 16.73
N THR A 53 -4.45 -6.25 15.82
CA THR A 53 -5.72 -6.58 15.17
C THR A 53 -5.61 -7.83 14.31
N PHE A 54 -4.49 -8.01 13.60
CA PHE A 54 -4.30 -9.16 12.71
C PHE A 54 -3.78 -10.42 13.42
N ARG A 55 -3.13 -10.28 14.59
CA ARG A 55 -2.53 -11.42 15.33
C ARG A 55 -3.46 -12.62 15.53
N PRO A 56 -4.72 -12.48 15.98
CA PRO A 56 -5.58 -13.63 16.25
C PRO A 56 -5.94 -14.46 15.01
N THR A 57 -5.73 -13.91 13.81
CA THR A 57 -6.18 -14.47 12.54
C THR A 57 -5.11 -14.36 11.45
N GLU A 58 -3.83 -14.29 11.85
CA GLU A 58 -2.71 -14.00 10.94
C GLU A 58 -2.56 -15.06 9.85
N GLU A 59 -2.75 -16.34 10.19
CA GLU A 59 -2.72 -17.46 9.23
C GLU A 59 -3.75 -17.31 8.11
N THR A 60 -4.90 -16.70 8.39
CA THR A 60 -5.93 -16.46 7.37
C THR A 60 -5.63 -15.20 6.57
N HIS A 61 -5.22 -14.12 7.26
CA HIS A 61 -4.98 -12.82 6.61
C HIS A 61 -3.76 -12.82 5.68
N PHE A 62 -2.68 -13.50 6.07
CA PHE A 62 -1.44 -13.52 5.28
C PHE A 62 -1.32 -14.71 4.32
N LYS A 63 -2.30 -15.63 4.30
CA LYS A 63 -2.27 -16.87 3.50
C LYS A 63 -1.90 -16.66 2.02
N TYR A 64 -2.35 -15.55 1.44
CA TYR A 64 -2.18 -15.24 0.02
C TYR A 64 -1.43 -13.93 -0.22
N LEU A 65 -0.82 -13.37 0.82
CA LEU A 65 -0.04 -12.14 0.71
C LEU A 65 1.44 -12.49 0.50
N GLY A 66 2.13 -11.72 -0.34
CA GLY A 66 3.57 -11.89 -0.59
C GLY A 66 4.47 -11.41 0.56
N TYR A 67 3.88 -11.09 1.71
CA TYR A 67 4.53 -10.57 2.90
C TYR A 67 3.83 -11.09 4.16
N GLY A 68 4.51 -10.99 5.29
CA GLY A 68 4.01 -11.50 6.57
C GLY A 68 3.90 -13.04 6.60
N PRO A 69 3.33 -13.60 7.69
CA PRO A 69 3.02 -12.91 8.94
C PRO A 69 4.29 -12.36 9.63
N PHE A 70 4.13 -11.40 10.53
CA PHE A 70 5.25 -10.76 11.24
C PHE A 70 5.29 -11.27 12.68
N LYS A 71 6.45 -11.70 13.17
CA LYS A 71 6.59 -12.28 14.52
C LYS A 71 6.58 -11.23 15.62
N THR A 72 7.02 -10.02 15.30
CA THR A 72 7.13 -8.91 16.24
C THR A 72 6.54 -7.65 15.63
N VAL A 73 6.17 -6.70 16.49
CA VAL A 73 5.73 -5.37 16.04
C VAL A 73 6.84 -4.62 15.32
N ASP A 74 8.11 -4.85 15.69
CA ASP A 74 9.26 -4.21 15.06
C ASP A 74 9.49 -4.73 13.64
N GLU A 75 9.33 -6.04 13.39
CA GLU A 75 9.35 -6.61 12.04
C GLU A 75 8.25 -6.00 11.16
N PHE A 76 7.04 -5.87 11.69
CA PHE A 76 5.91 -5.24 10.98
C PHE A 76 6.17 -3.77 10.68
N LYS A 77 6.67 -3.02 11.67
CA LYS A 77 7.04 -1.61 11.50
C LYS A 77 8.13 -1.43 10.45
N GLN A 78 9.15 -2.29 10.47
CA GLN A 78 10.26 -2.23 9.52
C GLN A 78 9.78 -2.49 8.09
N PHE A 79 8.89 -3.47 7.90
CA PHE A 79 8.26 -3.71 6.60
C PHE A 79 7.54 -2.46 6.07
N ILE A 80 6.70 -1.84 6.91
CA ILE A 80 5.95 -0.63 6.52
C ILE A 80 6.89 0.54 6.21
N TYR A 81 7.96 0.71 6.97
CA TYR A 81 8.97 1.73 6.68
C TYR A 81 9.58 1.52 5.29
N MET A 82 9.94 0.28 4.92
CA MET A 82 10.51 0.02 3.60
C MET A 82 9.50 0.29 2.47
N GLU A 83 8.23 -0.10 2.65
CA GLU A 83 7.15 0.17 1.67
C GLU A 83 6.78 1.65 1.56
N GLU A 84 6.99 2.45 2.62
CA GLU A 84 6.77 3.91 2.55
C GLU A 84 7.88 4.62 1.75
N GLN A 85 9.03 3.99 1.54
CA GLN A 85 10.16 4.56 0.79
C GLN A 85 10.25 4.11 -0.67
N SER A 86 9.42 3.15 -1.11
CA SER A 86 9.41 2.62 -2.48
C SER A 86 8.63 3.50 -3.45
#